data_AF-A0A483Z189-F1
#
_entry.id   AF-A0A483Z189-F1
#
_cell.length_a   1.000
_cell.length_b   1.000
_cell.length_c   1.000
_cell.angle_alpha   90.00
_cell.angle_beta   90.00
_cell.angle_gamma   90.00
#
_symmetry.space_group_name_H-M   'P 1'
#
loop_
_entity.id
_entity.type
_entity.pdbx_description
1 polymer ?
#
loop_
_entity_poly.entity_id
_entity_poly.type
_entity_poly.pdbx_seq_one_letter_code
_entity_poly.pdbx_strand_id
1 'polypeptide(L)'
;VMNNEPISITEMAVGDGGGNNINPDGMQGLVNEVYRAPLNRLVIADLDRNVIRAEMLMMPQVGGWWLREAALFDDRGICLAVASLPPSYKPLLEQGAGRMSTVNIYITVNNIADVQLITDPAIILATITEVDKAKGEAKDYADEIVGYFDKNIQQVIADAITAAKRDFW
;
A
#
# COMPACT_ATOMS: atom_id res chain seq x y z
N VAL A 1 -19.15 17.31 21.39
CA VAL A 1 -19.72 15.95 21.57
C VAL A 1 -18.70 15.01 20.96
N MET A 2 -17.95 14.27 21.78
CA MET A 2 -16.92 13.35 21.30
C MET A 2 -17.66 12.08 20.87
N ASN A 3 -18.05 12.00 19.60
CA ASN A 3 -18.65 10.78 19.08
C ASN A 3 -17.51 9.79 18.89
N ASN A 4 -17.51 8.77 19.74
CA ASN A 4 -16.62 7.60 19.71
C ASN A 4 -16.99 6.67 18.52
N GLU A 5 -17.35 7.25 17.38
CA GLU A 5 -17.71 6.55 16.15
C GLU A 5 -16.43 6.24 15.38
N PRO A 6 -16.26 4.99 14.89
CA PRO A 6 -15.13 4.62 14.06
C PRO A 6 -15.04 5.55 12.84
N ILE A 7 -13.89 6.16 12.65
CA ILE A 7 -13.56 6.96 11.47
C ILE A 7 -13.41 6.00 10.30
N SER A 8 -14.25 6.18 9.29
CA SER A 8 -14.21 5.43 8.05
C SER A 8 -13.36 6.20 7.05
N ILE A 9 -12.21 5.66 6.63
CA ILE A 9 -11.39 6.28 5.58
C ILE A 9 -11.74 5.58 4.27
N THR A 10 -12.34 6.30 3.32
CA THR A 10 -12.95 5.70 2.12
C THR A 10 -12.26 6.14 0.83
N GLU A 11 -11.78 7.39 0.77
CA GLU A 11 -11.20 7.98 -0.43
C GLU A 11 -9.82 8.57 -0.18
N MET A 12 -9.03 8.63 -1.24
CA MET A 12 -7.80 9.41 -1.30
C MET A 12 -7.88 10.38 -2.48
N ALA A 13 -7.39 11.59 -2.27
CA ALA A 13 -7.15 12.54 -3.34
C ALA A 13 -5.66 12.87 -3.45
N VAL A 14 -5.24 13.28 -4.64
CA VAL A 14 -3.91 13.81 -4.92
C VAL A 14 -4.03 15.17 -5.58
N GLY A 15 -3.02 16.01 -5.34
CA GLY A 15 -2.95 17.37 -5.82
C GLY A 15 -1.56 17.75 -6.33
N ASP A 16 -1.51 18.82 -7.11
CA ASP A 16 -0.26 19.38 -7.63
C ASP A 16 0.30 20.52 -6.78
N GLY A 17 -0.34 20.84 -5.64
CA GLY A 17 0.11 21.86 -4.69
C GLY A 17 0.14 23.28 -5.27
N GLY A 18 -0.58 23.54 -6.37
CA GLY A 18 -0.48 24.80 -7.11
C GLY A 18 0.93 25.02 -7.68
N GLY A 19 1.66 23.94 -7.96
CA GLY A 19 3.04 23.96 -8.46
C GLY A 19 4.11 24.06 -7.39
N ASN A 20 3.75 24.16 -6.11
CA ASN A 20 4.67 24.32 -4.98
C ASN A 20 4.63 23.13 -4.02
N ASN A 21 5.69 22.94 -3.24
CA ASN A 21 5.65 21.98 -2.13
C ASN A 21 4.77 22.54 -1.00
N ILE A 22 4.02 21.65 -0.36
CA ILE A 22 3.11 22.00 0.73
C ILE A 22 3.69 21.67 2.11
N ASN A 23 3.27 22.43 3.12
CA ASN A 23 3.36 22.04 4.52
C ASN A 23 1.98 21.55 4.98
N PRO A 24 1.80 20.25 5.29
CA PRO A 24 0.49 19.69 5.63
C PRO A 24 -0.05 20.12 7.00
N ASP A 25 0.76 20.77 7.84
CA ASP A 25 0.35 21.17 9.19
C ASP A 25 -0.85 22.14 9.17
N GLY A 26 -1.92 21.75 9.86
CA GLY A 26 -3.18 22.50 9.95
C GLY A 26 -4.05 22.52 8.70
N MET A 27 -3.69 21.80 7.63
CA MET A 27 -4.49 21.74 6.40
C MET A 27 -5.76 20.89 6.58
N GLN A 28 -6.87 21.35 6.00
CA GLN A 28 -8.17 20.65 6.02
C GLN A 28 -8.58 20.17 4.60
N GLY A 29 -7.62 20.11 3.69
CA GLY A 29 -7.84 19.75 2.28
C GLY A 29 -6.59 20.06 1.45
N LEU A 30 -6.62 19.66 0.18
CA LEU A 30 -5.54 19.93 -0.77
C LEU A 30 -5.55 21.39 -1.23
N VAL A 31 -4.36 21.93 -1.57
CA VAL A 31 -4.24 23.24 -2.21
C VAL A 31 -4.89 23.23 -3.59
N ASN A 32 -4.61 22.19 -4.39
CA ASN A 32 -5.20 22.00 -5.70
C ASN A 32 -5.37 20.50 -5.99
N GLU A 33 -6.58 20.01 -5.76
CA GLU A 33 -6.95 18.63 -6.08
C GLU A 33 -7.01 18.41 -7.59
N VAL A 34 -6.31 17.39 -8.08
CA VAL A 34 -6.29 17.02 -9.51
C VAL A 34 -6.89 15.65 -9.77
N TYR A 35 -6.99 14.80 -8.75
CA TYR A 35 -7.60 13.49 -8.86
C TYR A 35 -8.03 12.94 -7.49
N ARG A 36 -9.16 12.23 -7.46
CA ARG A 36 -9.70 11.53 -6.29
C ARG A 36 -10.26 10.17 -6.70
N ALA A 37 -10.05 9.17 -5.85
CA ALA A 37 -10.63 7.85 -6.04
C ALA A 37 -10.81 7.11 -4.69
N PRO A 38 -11.66 6.06 -4.66
CA PRO A 38 -11.75 5.16 -3.52
C PRO A 38 -10.39 4.52 -3.19
N LEU A 39 -10.21 4.18 -1.91
CA LEU A 39 -9.06 3.39 -1.47
C LEU A 39 -9.13 1.96 -2.02
N ASN A 40 -7.99 1.47 -2.50
CA ASN A 40 -7.79 0.08 -2.88
C ASN A 40 -7.47 -0.80 -1.65
N ARG A 41 -6.75 -0.25 -0.66
CA ARG A 41 -6.35 -0.97 0.54
C ARG A 41 -6.21 -0.02 1.72
N LEU A 42 -6.69 -0.44 2.90
CA LEU A 42 -6.50 0.26 4.16
C LEU A 42 -6.19 -0.75 5.27
N VAL A 43 -4.92 -0.86 5.65
CA VAL A 43 -4.42 -1.91 6.56
C VAL A 43 -3.52 -1.33 7.64
N ILE A 44 -3.42 -2.03 8.77
CA ILE A 44 -2.42 -1.73 9.80
C ILE A 44 -1.05 -2.09 9.22
N ALA A 45 -0.15 -1.11 9.14
CA ALA A 45 1.23 -1.29 8.71
C ALA A 45 2.18 -1.56 9.88
N ASP A 46 1.89 -0.98 11.05
CA ASP A 46 2.64 -1.19 12.29
C ASP A 46 1.67 -1.06 13.47
N LEU A 47 1.44 -2.17 14.17
CA LEU A 47 0.50 -2.20 15.30
C LEU A 47 1.05 -1.46 16.52
N ASP A 48 2.34 -1.61 16.82
CA ASP A 48 2.98 -1.03 18.01
C ASP A 48 3.07 0.49 17.91
N ARG A 49 3.16 1.01 16.68
CA ARG A 49 3.22 2.44 16.38
C ARG A 49 1.91 3.05 15.94
N ASN A 50 0.82 2.28 15.94
CA ASN A 50 -0.48 2.69 15.42
C ASN A 50 -0.42 3.28 14.01
N VAL A 51 0.34 2.67 13.10
CA VAL A 51 0.49 3.15 11.72
C VAL A 51 -0.45 2.39 10.80
N ILE A 52 -1.20 3.13 10.00
CA ILE A 52 -2.09 2.61 8.96
C ILE A 52 -1.54 3.01 7.61
N ARG A 53 -1.59 2.07 6.65
CA ARG A 53 -1.28 2.29 5.24
C ARG A 53 -2.58 2.39 4.44
N ALA A 54 -2.79 3.56 3.84
CA ALA A 54 -3.83 3.78 2.85
C ALA A 54 -3.23 3.74 1.44
N GLU A 55 -3.88 3.02 0.53
CA GLU A 55 -3.41 2.79 -0.83
C GLU A 55 -4.50 3.18 -1.84
N MET A 56 -4.13 3.95 -2.85
CA MET A 56 -4.96 4.28 -4.01
C MET A 56 -4.25 3.86 -5.30
N LEU A 57 -5.00 3.28 -6.24
CA LEU A 57 -4.51 2.97 -7.58
C LEU A 57 -4.93 4.06 -8.57
N MET A 58 -3.97 4.50 -9.40
CA MET A 58 -4.20 5.39 -10.53
C MET A 58 -3.93 4.64 -11.83
N MET A 59 -4.95 4.59 -12.67
CA MET A 59 -4.90 3.90 -13.96
C MET A 59 -4.01 4.64 -14.97
N PRO A 60 -3.51 3.96 -16.03
CA PRO A 60 -2.65 4.59 -17.04
C PRO A 60 -3.25 5.83 -17.72
N GLN A 61 -4.57 5.87 -17.90
CA GLN A 61 -5.32 6.99 -18.49
C GLN A 61 -5.49 8.20 -17.56
N VAL A 62 -5.10 8.10 -16.30
CA VAL A 62 -5.18 9.19 -15.30
C VAL A 62 -3.78 9.77 -15.12
N GLY A 63 -3.56 11.04 -15.49
CA GLY A 63 -2.26 11.68 -15.41
C GLY A 63 -2.18 12.94 -16.28
N GLY A 64 -0.98 13.47 -16.46
CA GLY A 64 -0.71 14.73 -17.13
C GLY A 64 -0.28 15.86 -16.19
N TRP A 65 -0.22 15.59 -14.89
CA TRP A 65 0.06 16.55 -13.83
C TRP A 65 1.16 16.08 -12.87
N TRP A 66 1.68 17.03 -12.11
CA TRP A 66 2.59 16.77 -11.01
C TRP A 66 1.81 16.37 -9.77
N LEU A 67 2.36 15.44 -9.01
CA LEU A 67 1.88 15.06 -7.68
C LEU A 67 2.78 15.73 -6.65
N ARG A 68 2.18 16.42 -5.68
CA ARG A 68 2.89 17.12 -4.58
C ARG A 68 2.19 17.01 -3.24
N GLU A 69 0.92 16.63 -3.25
CA GLU A 69 0.12 16.49 -2.04
C GLU A 69 -0.85 15.34 -2.20
N ALA A 70 -1.25 14.75 -1.08
CA ALA A 70 -2.30 13.76 -1.01
C ALA A 70 -3.11 13.94 0.26
N ALA A 71 -4.38 13.56 0.22
CA ALA A 71 -5.29 13.67 1.36
C ALA A 71 -6.18 12.45 1.47
N LEU A 72 -6.59 12.14 2.69
CA LEU A 72 -7.53 11.07 3.01
C LEU A 72 -8.86 11.67 3.45
N PHE A 73 -9.95 11.05 3.02
CA PHE A 73 -11.31 11.53 3.28
C PHE A 73 -12.18 10.42 3.86
N ASP A 74 -13.18 10.83 4.65
CA ASP A 74 -14.25 9.95 5.11
C ASP A 74 -15.38 9.78 4.08
N ASP A 75 -16.35 8.94 4.41
CA ASP A 75 -17.56 8.68 3.62
C ASP A 75 -18.46 9.92 3.42
N ARG A 76 -18.23 10.98 4.18
CA ARG A 76 -18.92 12.27 4.10
C ARG A 76 -18.10 13.32 3.36
N GLY A 77 -16.91 12.97 2.87
CA GLY A 77 -16.00 13.85 2.16
C GLY A 77 -15.24 14.82 3.06
N ILE A 78 -15.20 14.59 4.37
CA ILE A 78 -14.42 15.38 5.33
C ILE A 78 -12.95 14.94 5.21
N CYS A 79 -12.04 15.91 5.08
CA CYS A 79 -10.61 15.63 5.05
C CYS A 79 -10.12 15.24 6.45
N LEU A 80 -9.49 14.07 6.55
CA LEU A 80 -8.98 13.50 7.79
C LEU A 80 -7.48 13.74 7.96
N ALA A 81 -6.73 13.72 6.86
CA ALA A 81 -5.29 13.91 6.86
C ALA A 81 -4.81 14.46 5.52
N VAL A 82 -3.76 15.28 5.57
CA VAL A 82 -3.03 15.78 4.40
C VAL A 82 -1.56 15.38 4.52
N ALA A 83 -0.94 15.01 3.40
CA ALA A 83 0.44 14.60 3.30
C ALA A 83 1.13 15.32 2.14
N SER A 84 2.39 15.70 2.36
CA SER A 84 3.26 16.23 1.31
C SER A 84 3.92 15.08 0.55
N LEU A 85 3.92 15.13 -0.78
CA LEU A 85 4.56 14.17 -1.66
C LEU A 85 5.79 14.80 -2.33
N PRO A 86 6.87 14.04 -2.53
CA PRO A 86 7.97 14.49 -3.37
C PRO A 86 7.45 14.74 -4.80
N PRO A 87 7.83 15.86 -5.46
CA PRO A 87 7.35 16.20 -6.78
C PRO A 87 7.54 15.07 -7.77
N SER A 88 6.44 14.48 -8.22
CA SER A 88 6.45 13.28 -9.06
C SER A 88 5.49 13.45 -10.22
N TYR A 89 5.98 13.33 -11.45
CA TYR A 89 5.12 13.47 -12.63
C TYR A 89 4.42 12.15 -12.95
N LYS A 90 3.08 12.17 -13.03
CA LYS A 90 2.29 11.04 -13.50
C LYS A 90 1.95 11.26 -14.99
N PRO A 91 2.63 10.61 -15.94
CA PRO A 91 2.33 10.78 -17.35
C PRO A 91 0.96 10.21 -17.73
N LEU A 92 0.33 10.85 -18.70
CA LEU A 92 -0.86 10.36 -19.40
C LEU A 92 -0.45 9.29 -20.42
N LEU A 93 -1.36 8.36 -20.73
CA LEU A 93 -1.13 7.32 -21.74
C LEU A 93 -0.76 7.89 -23.11
N GLU A 94 -1.39 8.99 -23.54
CA GLU A 94 -1.11 9.64 -24.83
C GLU A 94 0.32 10.20 -24.94
N GLN A 95 0.98 10.42 -23.81
CA GLN A 95 2.39 10.83 -23.76
C GLN A 95 3.36 9.65 -23.97
N GLY A 96 2.84 8.45 -24.27
CA GLY A 96 3.62 7.24 -24.54
C GLY A 96 4.23 6.58 -23.29
N ALA A 97 3.96 7.12 -22.10
CA ALA A 97 4.55 6.66 -20.84
C ALA A 97 3.51 6.39 -19.74
N GLY A 98 2.22 6.34 -20.09
CA GLY A 98 1.15 6.02 -19.15
C GLY A 98 1.36 4.65 -18.53
N ARG A 99 1.52 4.64 -17.21
CA ARG A 99 1.70 3.42 -16.41
C ARG A 99 0.70 3.42 -15.28
N MET A 100 0.34 2.25 -14.79
CA MET A 100 -0.38 2.13 -13.52
C MET A 100 0.53 2.62 -12.39
N SER A 101 -0.01 3.40 -11.47
CA SER A 101 0.75 3.94 -10.34
C SER A 101 -0.04 3.82 -9.06
N THR A 102 0.66 3.54 -7.97
CA THR A 102 0.05 3.35 -6.65
C THR A 102 0.52 4.47 -5.74
N VAL A 103 -0.41 5.15 -5.07
CA VAL A 103 -0.10 6.14 -4.02
C VAL A 103 -0.30 5.47 -2.67
N ASN A 104 0.75 5.48 -1.86
CA ASN A 104 0.75 4.93 -0.51
C ASN A 104 0.96 6.05 0.50
N ILE A 105 0.06 6.16 1.48
CA ILE A 105 0.19 7.08 2.60
C ILE A 105 0.27 6.26 3.88
N TYR A 106 1.28 6.53 4.70
CA TYR A 106 1.43 5.98 6.04
C TYR A 106 1.04 7.05 7.04
N ILE A 107 -0.03 6.82 7.79
CA ILE A 107 -0.51 7.75 8.83
C ILE A 107 -0.39 7.11 10.20
N THR A 108 0.05 7.88 11.18
CA THR A 108 -0.02 7.49 12.59
C THR A 108 -1.36 7.94 13.15
N VAL A 109 -2.09 7.04 13.79
CA VAL A 109 -3.37 7.33 14.44
C VAL A 109 -3.24 7.19 15.95
N ASN A 110 -4.04 7.92 16.71
CA ASN A 110 -4.01 7.84 18.17
C ASN A 110 -4.47 6.46 18.68
N ASN A 111 -5.43 5.86 17.98
CA ASN A 111 -5.98 4.55 18.31
C ASN A 111 -6.46 3.86 17.03
N ILE A 112 -5.93 2.67 16.75
CA ILE A 112 -6.36 1.88 15.58
C ILE A 112 -7.80 1.40 15.73
N ALA A 113 -8.29 1.17 16.96
CA ALA A 113 -9.66 0.68 17.18
C ALA A 113 -10.73 1.66 16.70
N ASP A 114 -10.38 2.93 16.53
CA ASP A 114 -11.25 3.99 16.04
C ASP A 114 -11.19 4.13 14.51
N VAL A 115 -10.50 3.24 13.79
CA VAL A 115 -10.41 3.28 12.32
C VAL A 115 -11.05 2.03 11.72
N GLN A 116 -12.01 2.24 10.82
CA GLN A 116 -12.60 1.13 10.06
C GLN A 116 -11.65 0.69 8.95
N LEU A 117 -11.02 -0.48 9.11
CA LEU A 117 -10.08 -1.02 8.13
C LEU A 117 -10.81 -1.68 6.96
N ILE A 118 -10.34 -1.39 5.74
CA ILE A 118 -10.76 -2.09 4.53
C ILE A 118 -9.88 -3.34 4.40
N THR A 119 -10.33 -4.43 5.05
CA THR A 119 -9.63 -5.72 5.08
C THR A 119 -10.09 -6.69 3.97
N ASP A 120 -11.19 -6.37 3.30
CA ASP A 120 -11.65 -7.12 2.13
C ASP A 120 -11.52 -6.22 0.90
N PRO A 121 -10.53 -6.40 0.02
CA PRO A 121 -10.51 -5.75 -1.27
C PRO A 121 -11.68 -6.34 -2.07
N ALA A 122 -12.88 -5.79 -1.87
CA ALA A 122 -13.99 -6.01 -2.77
C ALA A 122 -13.58 -5.41 -4.12
N ILE A 123 -12.93 -6.25 -4.90
CA ILE A 123 -12.67 -6.21 -6.33
C ILE A 123 -13.36 -5.01 -7.00
N ILE A 124 -12.65 -3.88 -7.08
CA ILE A 124 -12.90 -2.84 -8.09
C ILE A 124 -11.80 -2.96 -9.18
N LEU A 125 -11.37 -4.19 -9.47
CA LEU A 125 -10.62 -4.51 -10.68
C LEU A 125 -10.84 -5.94 -11.23
N ALA A 126 -12.07 -6.46 -11.16
CA ALA A 126 -12.52 -7.43 -12.17
C ALA A 126 -12.81 -6.61 -13.43
N THR A 127 -11.85 -6.43 -14.33
CA THR A 127 -11.61 -7.45 -15.35
C THR A 127 -10.26 -7.16 -16.03
N ILE A 128 -9.47 -8.21 -16.26
CA ILE A 128 -8.34 -8.36 -17.22
C ILE A 128 -6.92 -8.42 -16.64
N THR A 129 -6.56 -7.77 -15.53
CA THR A 129 -5.15 -7.82 -15.05
C THR A 129 -4.91 -8.65 -13.78
N GLU A 130 -5.96 -9.02 -13.07
CA GLU A 130 -5.86 -9.63 -11.72
C GLU A 130 -5.68 -11.16 -11.72
N VAL A 131 -5.68 -11.81 -12.89
CA VAL A 131 -5.43 -13.26 -12.99
C VAL A 131 -3.94 -13.60 -12.88
N ASP A 132 -3.03 -12.67 -13.22
CA ASP A 132 -1.59 -12.97 -13.24
C ASP A 132 -0.85 -12.59 -11.95
N LYS A 133 -1.35 -11.63 -11.16
CA LYS A 133 -0.61 -11.12 -9.99
C LYS A 133 -0.92 -11.86 -8.67
N ALA A 134 -2.12 -12.43 -8.53
CA ALA A 134 -2.47 -13.28 -7.39
C ALA A 134 -1.70 -14.61 -7.35
N LYS A 135 -1.04 -15.00 -8.45
CA LYS A 135 -0.12 -16.15 -8.50
C LYS A 135 1.31 -15.82 -8.04
N GLY A 136 1.67 -14.54 -7.88
CA GLY A 136 3.02 -14.13 -7.50
C GLY A 136 3.22 -14.01 -5.99
N GLU A 137 2.30 -13.33 -5.29
CA GLU A 137 2.52 -12.96 -3.88
C GLU A 137 2.29 -14.12 -2.89
N ALA A 138 1.57 -15.18 -3.29
CA ALA A 138 1.51 -16.43 -2.52
C ALA A 138 2.65 -17.42 -2.86
N LYS A 139 3.39 -17.18 -3.96
CA LYS A 139 4.43 -18.09 -4.44
C LYS A 139 5.79 -17.78 -3.81
N ASP A 140 6.11 -16.50 -3.59
CA ASP A 140 7.39 -16.10 -3.01
C ASP A 140 7.56 -16.59 -1.55
N TYR A 141 6.48 -16.63 -0.76
CA TYR A 141 6.54 -17.17 0.61
C TYR A 141 6.60 -18.71 0.66
N ALA A 142 6.03 -19.39 -0.34
CA ALA A 142 6.10 -20.85 -0.44
C ALA A 142 7.48 -21.32 -0.93
N ASP A 143 8.08 -20.62 -1.90
CA ASP A 143 9.40 -20.99 -2.47
C ASP A 143 10.55 -20.73 -1.48
N GLU A 144 10.46 -19.71 -0.61
CA GLU A 144 11.45 -19.50 0.45
C GLU A 144 11.40 -20.63 1.49
N ILE A 145 10.21 -21.03 1.95
CA ILE A 145 10.04 -22.10 2.95
C ILE A 145 10.48 -23.46 2.39
N VAL A 146 10.15 -23.79 1.14
CA VAL A 146 10.58 -25.04 0.50
C VAL A 146 12.11 -25.10 0.35
N GLY A 147 12.76 -23.98 0.04
CA GLY A 147 14.23 -23.89 -0.04
C GLY A 147 14.95 -24.05 1.30
N TYR A 148 14.32 -23.67 2.41
CA TYR A 148 14.87 -23.86 3.77
C TYR A 148 14.76 -25.31 4.27
N PHE A 149 13.70 -26.04 3.89
CA PHE A 149 13.56 -27.45 4.29
C PHE A 149 14.50 -28.40 3.52
N ASP A 150 14.74 -28.15 2.24
CA ASP A 150 15.55 -29.04 1.38
C ASP A 150 17.04 -29.00 1.76
N LYS A 151 17.58 -27.82 2.09
CA LYS A 151 18.97 -27.65 2.55
C LYS A 151 19.23 -28.33 3.90
N ASN A 152 18.29 -28.24 4.83
CA ASN A 152 18.44 -28.87 6.15
C ASN A 152 18.39 -30.40 6.07
N ILE A 153 17.52 -30.97 5.24
CA ILE A 153 17.43 -32.43 5.08
C ILE A 153 18.70 -33.00 4.44
N GLN A 154 19.24 -32.35 3.39
CA GLN A 154 20.49 -32.77 2.76
C GLN A 154 21.67 -32.73 3.74
N GLN A 155 21.72 -31.70 4.59
CA GLN A 155 22.78 -31.54 5.57
C GLN A 155 22.71 -32.61 6.68
N VAL A 156 21.51 -32.90 7.20
CA VAL A 156 21.32 -33.96 8.20
C VAL A 156 21.67 -35.35 7.64
N ILE A 157 21.35 -35.63 6.37
CA ILE A 157 21.73 -36.89 5.72
C ILE A 157 23.25 -36.97 5.52
N ALA A 158 23.89 -35.88 5.09
CA ALA A 158 25.34 -35.83 4.91
C ALA A 158 26.09 -36.03 6.24
N ASP A 159 25.61 -35.42 7.31
CA ASP A 159 26.17 -35.56 8.66
C ASP A 159 25.98 -37.00 9.18
N ALA A 160 24.80 -37.59 8.96
CA ALA A 160 24.53 -38.98 9.35
C ALA A 160 25.40 -40.00 8.59
N ILE A 161 25.62 -39.81 7.29
CA ILE A 161 26.52 -40.66 6.48
C ILE A 161 27.97 -40.50 6.94
N THR A 162 28.39 -39.28 7.28
CA THR A 162 29.75 -38.99 7.77
C THR A 162 30.00 -39.61 9.14
N ALA A 163 29.03 -39.52 10.06
CA ALA A 163 29.07 -40.19 11.35
C ALA A 163 29.13 -41.72 11.20
N ALA A 164 28.28 -42.30 10.35
CA ALA A 164 28.26 -43.75 10.11
C ALA A 164 29.56 -44.27 9.48
N LYS A 165 30.20 -43.48 8.59
CA LYS A 165 31.52 -43.83 8.04
C LYS A 165 32.64 -43.75 9.08
N ARG A 166 32.53 -42.82 10.04
CA ARG A 166 33.51 -42.67 11.13
C ARG A 166 33.42 -43.82 12.14
N ASP A 167 32.22 -44.30 12.45
CA ASP A 167 32.01 -45.39 13.42
C ASP A 167 32.27 -46.79 12.82
N PHE A 168 32.51 -46.89 11.50
CA PHE A 168 32.84 -48.14 10.80
C PHE A 168 34.34 -48.46 10.75
N TRP A 169 35.20 -47.51 11.14
CA TRP A 169 36.67 -47.64 11.22
C TRP A 169 37.15 -47.50 12.67
#